data_AF-A0A2A4KIN1-F1
#
_entry.id   AF-A0A2A4KIN1-F1
#
_cell.length_a   1.000
_cell.length_b   1.000
_cell.length_c   1.000
_cell.angle_alpha   90.00
_cell.angle_beta   90.00
_cell.angle_gamma   90.00
#
_symmetry.space_group_name_H-M   'P 1'
#
loop_
_entity.id
_entity.type
_entity.pdbx_description
1 polymer ?
#
loop_
_entity_poly.entity_id
_entity_poly.type
_entity_poly.pdbx_seq_one_letter_code
_entity_poly.pdbx_strand_id
1 'polypeptide(L)'
;MVLMANEGLCVYCEDAESEVMDHVIPLAKGGPHHWKNLVPACTACNESKGDRLFPRWLMEIDANPRGWKCLTIRDACKVIHEEQIRAIERIEAVSAEMANEKRIKWFINNTWLGVPEGKVFIDRWRKEILGGKELAAREAGYPPPPPLRAMRSVF
;
A
#
# COMPACT_ATOMS: atom_id res chain seq x y z
N MET A 1 -0.05 -36.78 17.50
CA MET A 1 -1.09 -36.71 16.46
C MET A 1 -1.01 -35.33 15.83
N VAL A 2 -0.91 -35.21 14.49
CA VAL A 2 -0.69 -33.91 13.80
C VAL A 2 -1.80 -32.90 14.13
N LEU A 3 -3.05 -33.36 14.27
CA LEU A 3 -4.20 -32.53 14.65
C LEU A 3 -4.10 -31.87 16.04
N MET A 4 -3.26 -32.36 16.96
CA MET A 4 -3.09 -31.71 18.28
C MET A 4 -1.86 -30.79 18.32
N ALA A 5 -1.13 -30.66 17.21
CA ALA A 5 -0.10 -29.64 17.10
C ALA A 5 -0.75 -28.24 17.02
N ASN A 6 0.01 -27.19 17.29
CA ASN A 6 -0.51 -25.81 17.32
C ASN A 6 -1.72 -25.64 18.24
N GLU A 7 -1.68 -26.27 19.43
CA GLU A 7 -2.76 -26.20 20.44
C GLU A 7 -4.12 -26.72 19.93
N GLY A 8 -4.13 -27.55 18.89
CA GLY A 8 -5.36 -28.04 18.26
C GLY A 8 -5.99 -27.03 17.28
N LEU A 9 -5.32 -25.91 17.00
CA LEU A 9 -5.78 -24.85 16.10
C LEU A 9 -5.20 -25.03 14.69
N CYS A 10 -5.97 -24.58 13.70
CA CYS A 10 -5.55 -24.48 12.31
C CYS A 10 -4.28 -23.62 12.18
N VAL A 11 -3.23 -24.15 11.57
CA VAL A 11 -1.96 -23.42 11.38
C VAL A 11 -2.08 -22.24 10.40
N TYR A 12 -3.14 -22.20 9.59
CA TYR A 12 -3.29 -21.20 8.54
C TYR A 12 -4.04 -19.95 8.98
N CYS A 13 -5.12 -20.11 9.76
CA CYS A 13 -5.91 -18.98 10.22
C CYS A 13 -5.78 -18.72 11.72
N GLU A 14 -5.31 -19.68 12.52
CA GLU A 14 -5.22 -19.61 13.98
C GLU A 14 -6.55 -19.34 14.72
N ASP A 15 -7.64 -19.14 13.99
CA ASP A 15 -8.96 -18.77 14.51
C ASP A 15 -9.95 -19.95 14.64
N ALA A 16 -9.60 -21.13 14.11
CA ALA A 16 -10.48 -22.30 14.06
C ALA A 16 -9.75 -23.56 14.52
N GLU A 17 -10.51 -24.52 15.05
CA GLU A 17 -10.00 -25.85 15.38
C GLU A 17 -9.49 -26.57 14.13
N SER A 18 -8.49 -27.42 14.32
CA SER A 18 -7.98 -28.27 13.25
C SER A 18 -8.82 -29.54 13.11
N GLU A 19 -9.33 -29.75 11.91
CA GLU A 19 -10.26 -30.83 11.57
C GLU A 19 -9.59 -31.86 10.64
N VAL A 20 -8.59 -31.42 9.88
CA VAL A 20 -7.91 -32.22 8.85
C VAL A 20 -6.39 -32.05 8.92
N MET A 21 -5.68 -33.05 8.40
CA MET A 21 -4.25 -32.94 8.12
C MET A 21 -4.07 -32.48 6.68
N ASP A 22 -3.36 -31.38 6.48
CA ASP A 22 -3.03 -30.88 5.14
C ASP A 22 -1.54 -31.11 4.81
N HIS A 23 -1.23 -31.24 3.53
CA HIS A 23 0.13 -31.31 3.03
C HIS A 23 0.63 -29.91 2.64
N VAL A 24 1.71 -29.45 3.28
CA VAL A 24 2.32 -28.14 2.98
C VAL A 24 2.72 -28.05 1.50
N ILE A 25 3.37 -29.11 1.00
CA ILE A 25 3.56 -29.37 -0.42
C ILE A 25 2.49 -30.40 -0.84
N PRO A 26 1.51 -30.03 -1.70
CA PRO A 26 0.44 -30.93 -2.10
C PRO A 26 0.95 -32.21 -2.77
N LEU A 27 0.25 -33.33 -2.55
CA LEU A 27 0.56 -34.62 -3.19
C LEU A 27 0.58 -34.50 -4.72
N ALA A 28 -0.36 -33.75 -5.30
CA ALA A 28 -0.43 -33.51 -6.74
C ALA A 28 0.78 -32.75 -7.31
N LYS A 29 1.61 -32.13 -6.45
CA LYS A 29 2.88 -31.47 -6.82
C LYS A 29 4.11 -32.28 -6.39
N GLY A 30 3.93 -33.55 -6.03
CA GLY A 30 5.02 -34.46 -5.62
C GLY A 30 5.44 -34.32 -4.15
N GLY A 31 4.63 -33.67 -3.31
CA GLY A 31 4.92 -33.56 -1.89
C GLY A 31 4.88 -34.93 -1.19
N PRO A 32 5.75 -35.19 -0.20
CA PRO A 32 5.78 -36.47 0.50
C PRO A 32 4.63 -36.59 1.51
N HIS A 33 4.02 -37.76 1.63
CA HIS A 33 3.15 -38.08 2.78
C HIS A 33 4.01 -38.49 3.97
N HIS A 34 4.60 -37.50 4.63
CA HIS A 34 5.51 -37.68 5.76
C HIS A 34 5.22 -36.61 6.80
N TRP A 35 5.42 -36.91 8.10
CA TRP A 35 5.07 -36.01 9.20
C TRP A 35 5.69 -34.61 9.09
N LYS A 36 6.83 -34.46 8.41
CA LYS A 36 7.48 -33.16 8.13
C LYS A 36 6.73 -32.29 7.12
N ASN A 37 5.83 -32.86 6.33
CA ASN A 37 5.03 -32.18 5.31
C ASN A 37 3.55 -32.09 5.70
N LEU A 38 3.17 -32.59 6.89
CA LEU A 38 1.80 -32.59 7.38
C LEU A 38 1.61 -31.52 8.46
N VAL A 39 0.52 -30.78 8.37
CA VAL A 39 0.15 -29.73 9.33
C VAL A 39 -1.34 -29.81 9.72
N PRO A 40 -1.72 -29.37 10.93
CA PRO A 40 -3.13 -29.25 11.32
C PRO A 40 -3.80 -28.08 10.59
N ALA A 41 -4.97 -28.31 9.99
CA ALA A 41 -5.76 -27.29 9.32
C ALA A 41 -7.26 -27.46 9.57
N CYS A 42 -8.03 -26.37 9.54
CA CYS A 42 -9.49 -26.44 9.45
C CYS A 42 -9.92 -26.78 8.02
N THR A 43 -11.14 -27.29 7.85
CA THR A 43 -11.68 -27.68 6.54
C THR A 43 -11.72 -26.51 5.57
N ALA A 44 -12.15 -25.34 6.02
CA ALA A 44 -12.26 -24.14 5.17
C ALA A 44 -10.92 -23.68 4.59
N CYS A 45 -9.85 -23.63 5.41
CA CYS A 45 -8.52 -23.27 4.92
C CYS A 45 -7.95 -24.35 4.01
N ASN A 46 -8.13 -25.64 4.35
CA ASN A 46 -7.67 -26.75 3.53
C ASN A 46 -8.31 -26.77 2.14
N GLU A 47 -9.63 -26.62 2.07
CA GLU A 47 -10.38 -26.53 0.80
C GLU A 47 -9.99 -25.29 0.01
N SER A 48 -9.87 -24.14 0.68
CA SER A 48 -9.38 -22.91 0.06
C SER A 48 -7.98 -23.11 -0.52
N LYS A 49 -7.04 -23.74 0.20
CA LYS A 49 -5.67 -23.98 -0.29
C LYS A 49 -5.66 -24.92 -1.48
N GLY A 50 -6.35 -26.06 -1.40
CA GLY A 50 -6.40 -27.07 -2.45
C GLY A 50 -5.01 -27.58 -2.84
N ASP A 51 -4.74 -27.70 -4.15
CA ASP A 51 -3.47 -28.18 -4.70
C ASP A 51 -2.40 -27.07 -4.85
N ARG A 52 -2.66 -25.88 -4.31
CA ARG A 52 -1.71 -24.75 -4.39
C ARG A 52 -0.62 -24.89 -3.33
N LEU A 53 0.60 -24.50 -3.71
CA LEU A 53 1.68 -24.28 -2.75
C LEU A 53 1.30 -23.14 -1.80
N PHE A 54 1.66 -23.26 -0.52
CA PHE A 54 1.31 -22.27 0.51
C PHE A 54 1.62 -20.81 0.11
N PRO A 55 2.81 -20.45 -0.42
CA PRO A 55 3.08 -19.07 -0.81
C PRO A 55 2.17 -18.55 -1.93
N ARG A 56 1.76 -19.43 -2.86
CA ARG A 56 0.84 -19.06 -3.94
C ARG A 56 -0.57 -18.85 -3.40
N TRP A 57 -1.05 -19.77 -2.57
CA TRP A 57 -2.36 -19.66 -1.94
C TRP A 57 -2.47 -18.39 -1.10
N LEU A 58 -1.47 -18.12 -0.25
CA LEU A 58 -1.40 -16.93 0.59
C LEU A 58 -1.45 -15.63 -0.24
N MET A 59 -0.82 -15.61 -1.42
CA MET A 59 -0.90 -14.45 -2.33
C MET A 59 -2.28 -14.23 -2.94
N GLU A 60 -3.15 -15.25 -2.94
CA GLU A 60 -4.44 -15.29 -3.62
C GLU A 60 -5.64 -15.25 -2.67
N ILE A 61 -5.41 -15.40 -1.35
CA ILE A 61 -6.46 -15.14 -0.34
C ILE A 61 -6.70 -13.64 -0.21
N ASP A 62 -7.96 -13.27 0.07
CA ASP A 62 -8.34 -11.90 0.34
C ASP A 62 -7.57 -11.37 1.56
N ALA A 63 -6.75 -10.34 1.33
CA ALA A 63 -6.00 -9.62 2.33
C ALA A 63 -6.79 -8.38 2.73
N ASN A 64 -7.22 -8.29 3.98
CA ASN A 64 -7.88 -7.09 4.48
C ASN A 64 -7.08 -6.32 5.55
N PRO A 65 -5.93 -5.71 5.23
CA PRO A 65 -5.20 -4.88 6.19
C PRO A 65 -5.75 -3.43 6.32
N ARG A 66 -6.67 -2.98 5.45
CA ARG A 66 -7.14 -1.56 5.39
C ARG A 66 -8.65 -1.34 5.16
N GLY A 67 -9.47 -2.39 5.20
CA GLY A 67 -10.91 -2.30 4.90
C GLY A 67 -11.25 -2.32 3.41
N TRP A 68 -10.29 -2.63 2.53
CA TRP A 68 -10.54 -2.76 1.09
C TRP A 68 -11.33 -4.05 0.82
N LYS A 69 -12.47 -3.94 0.13
CA LYS A 69 -13.22 -5.13 -0.29
C LYS A 69 -12.43 -5.88 -1.37
N CYS A 70 -12.24 -7.18 -1.17
CA CYS A 70 -11.82 -8.16 -2.19
C CYS A 70 -10.50 -7.85 -2.90
N LEU A 71 -9.42 -7.63 -2.16
CA LEU A 71 -8.06 -7.58 -2.72
C LEU A 71 -7.24 -8.72 -2.15
N THR A 72 -6.55 -9.47 -3.00
CA THR A 72 -5.61 -10.49 -2.54
C THR A 72 -4.34 -9.86 -1.96
N ILE A 73 -3.50 -10.60 -1.23
CA ILE A 73 -2.19 -10.08 -0.78
C ILE A 73 -1.38 -9.59 -1.98
N ARG A 74 -1.42 -10.31 -3.10
CA ARG A 74 -0.74 -9.91 -4.35
C ARG A 74 -1.23 -8.56 -4.85
N ASP A 75 -2.55 -8.36 -4.90
CA ASP A 75 -3.13 -7.12 -5.40
C ASP A 75 -2.86 -5.96 -4.44
N ALA A 76 -2.95 -6.18 -3.12
CA ALA A 76 -2.58 -5.20 -2.11
C ALA A 76 -1.12 -4.77 -2.25
N CYS A 77 -0.18 -5.72 -2.39
CA CYS A 77 1.24 -5.40 -2.61
C CYS A 77 1.46 -4.57 -3.87
N LYS A 78 0.77 -4.88 -4.98
CA LYS A 78 0.86 -4.11 -6.22
C LYS A 78 0.34 -2.69 -6.06
N VAL A 79 -0.86 -2.53 -5.48
CA VAL A 79 -1.46 -1.21 -5.25
C VAL A 79 -0.55 -0.36 -4.38
N ILE A 80 -0.09 -0.89 -3.24
CA ILE A 80 0.81 -0.18 -2.33
C ILE A 80 2.12 0.19 -3.04
N HIS A 81 2.70 -0.73 -3.80
CA HIS A 81 3.94 -0.47 -4.53
C HIS A 81 3.78 0.63 -5.58
N GLU A 82 2.70 0.61 -6.36
CA GLU A 82 2.40 1.67 -7.32
C GLU A 82 2.16 3.02 -6.63
N GLU A 83 1.44 3.05 -5.51
CA GLU A 83 1.25 4.27 -4.72
C GLU A 83 2.57 4.85 -4.22
N GLN A 84 3.48 3.98 -3.75
CA GLN A 84 4.81 4.36 -3.30
C GLN A 84 5.66 4.91 -4.44
N ILE A 85 5.71 4.22 -5.59
CA ILE A 85 6.43 4.72 -6.77
C ILE A 85 5.92 6.11 -7.16
N ARG A 86 4.60 6.28 -7.28
CA ARG A 86 4.01 7.59 -7.60
C ARG A 86 4.35 8.65 -6.55
N ALA A 87 4.47 8.28 -5.28
CA ALA A 87 4.87 9.21 -4.22
C ALA A 87 6.33 9.63 -4.35
N ILE A 88 7.22 8.69 -4.65
CA ILE A 88 8.64 8.95 -4.90
C ILE A 88 8.80 9.90 -6.09
N GLU A 89 8.13 9.63 -7.22
CA GLU A 89 8.14 10.51 -8.40
C GLU A 89 7.70 11.94 -8.06
N ARG A 90 6.68 12.10 -7.20
CA ARG A 90 6.25 13.44 -6.73
C ARG A 90 7.31 14.11 -5.85
N ILE A 91 7.95 13.39 -4.95
CA ILE A 91 9.00 13.92 -4.08
C ILE A 91 10.20 14.37 -4.93
N GLU A 92 10.60 13.60 -5.91
CA GLU A 92 11.70 13.94 -6.83
C GLU A 92 11.36 15.17 -7.67
N ALA A 93 10.14 15.26 -8.19
CA ALA A 93 9.68 16.44 -8.94
C ALA A 93 9.71 17.72 -8.07
N VAL A 94 9.23 17.66 -6.84
CA VAL A 94 9.29 18.80 -5.89
C VAL A 94 10.75 19.13 -5.55
N SER A 95 11.58 18.11 -5.35
CA SER A 95 13.01 18.31 -5.05
C SER A 95 13.73 19.00 -6.22
N ALA A 96 13.44 18.61 -7.47
CA ALA A 96 13.95 19.26 -8.67
C ALA A 96 13.45 20.71 -8.80
N GLU A 97 12.19 20.98 -8.47
CA GLU A 97 11.63 22.34 -8.42
C GLU A 97 12.36 23.20 -7.37
N MET A 98 12.59 22.65 -6.18
CA MET A 98 13.27 23.32 -5.07
C MET A 98 14.79 23.47 -5.29
N ALA A 99 15.38 22.72 -6.21
CA ALA A 99 16.79 22.90 -6.60
C ALA A 99 17.00 24.05 -7.60
N ASN A 100 15.93 24.56 -8.23
CA ASN A 100 16.04 25.65 -9.20
C ASN A 100 16.16 27.00 -8.50
N GLU A 101 17.33 27.65 -8.60
CA GLU A 101 17.62 28.92 -7.91
C GLU A 101 16.61 30.05 -8.24
N LYS A 102 16.17 30.16 -9.49
CA LYS A 102 15.14 31.15 -9.87
C LYS A 102 13.82 30.85 -9.19
N ARG A 103 13.47 29.57 -9.08
CA ARG A 103 12.24 29.13 -8.42
C ARG A 103 12.31 29.35 -6.91
N ILE A 104 13.45 29.08 -6.27
CA ILE A 104 13.70 29.39 -4.86
C ILE A 104 13.51 30.89 -4.61
N LYS A 105 14.18 31.75 -5.41
CA LYS A 105 14.07 33.21 -5.26
C LYS A 105 12.64 33.70 -5.46
N TRP A 106 11.95 33.18 -6.47
CA TRP A 106 10.54 33.50 -6.68
C TRP A 106 9.68 33.06 -5.48
N PHE A 107 9.87 31.84 -4.99
CA PHE A 107 9.13 31.29 -3.85
C PHE A 107 9.39 32.11 -2.58
N ILE A 108 10.64 32.48 -2.31
CA ILE A 108 11.01 33.34 -1.18
C ILE A 108 10.33 34.71 -1.28
N ASN A 109 10.36 35.34 -2.46
CA ASN A 109 9.83 36.69 -2.62
C ASN A 109 8.30 36.74 -2.70
N ASN A 110 7.65 35.65 -3.10
CA ASN A 110 6.22 35.65 -3.43
C ASN A 110 5.37 34.77 -2.51
N THR A 111 5.92 33.69 -1.97
CA THR A 111 5.15 32.68 -1.23
C THR A 111 5.75 32.31 0.12
N TRP A 112 6.91 32.85 0.51
CA TRP A 112 7.49 32.58 1.82
C TRP A 112 6.68 33.24 2.93
N LEU A 113 6.23 32.38 3.84
CA LEU A 113 5.43 32.76 4.99
C LEU A 113 6.17 32.65 6.32
N GLY A 114 7.43 32.20 6.31
CA GLY A 114 8.06 31.65 7.51
C GLY A 114 7.44 30.31 7.93
N VAL A 115 7.60 29.92 9.19
CA VAL A 115 7.00 28.69 9.75
C VAL A 115 5.54 28.97 10.11
N PRO A 116 4.54 28.35 9.44
CA PRO A 116 3.14 28.67 9.66
C PRO A 116 2.63 28.14 11.01
N GLU A 117 1.90 28.97 11.76
CA GLU A 117 1.30 28.64 13.06
C GLU A 117 -0.04 27.87 12.94
N GLY A 118 -0.05 26.78 12.16
CA GLY A 118 -1.16 25.83 12.13
C GLY A 118 -2.08 25.86 10.90
N LYS A 119 -3.03 24.93 10.86
CA LYS A 119 -3.79 24.54 9.65
C LYS A 119 -4.70 25.65 9.10
N VAL A 120 -5.41 26.37 9.97
CA VAL A 120 -6.35 27.44 9.56
C VAL A 120 -5.61 28.56 8.81
N PHE A 121 -4.40 28.89 9.28
CA PHE A 121 -3.54 29.87 8.64
C PHE A 121 -3.09 29.41 7.24
N ILE A 122 -2.69 28.14 7.10
CA ILE A 122 -2.29 27.54 5.83
C ILE A 122 -3.46 27.54 4.82
N ASP A 123 -4.66 27.19 5.24
CA ASP A 123 -5.82 27.10 4.36
C ASP A 123 -6.28 28.49 3.85
N ARG A 124 -6.32 29.50 4.73
CA ARG A 124 -6.59 30.89 4.34
C ARG A 124 -5.55 31.40 3.34
N TRP A 125 -4.28 31.17 3.63
CA TRP A 125 -3.18 31.57 2.76
C TRP A 125 -3.25 30.91 1.38
N ARG A 126 -3.51 29.60 1.32
CA ARG A 126 -3.68 28.89 0.04
C ARG A 126 -4.76 29.52 -0.83
N LYS A 127 -5.87 29.94 -0.23
CA LYS A 127 -7.00 30.55 -0.94
C LYS A 127 -6.70 31.97 -1.43
N GLU A 128 -6.05 32.79 -0.60
CA GLU A 128 -5.87 34.22 -0.85
C GLU A 128 -4.59 34.55 -1.63
N ILE A 129 -3.53 33.73 -1.49
CA ILE A 129 -2.19 34.05 -2.01
C ILE A 129 -1.81 33.22 -3.25
N LEU A 130 -2.15 31.93 -3.31
CA LEU A 130 -1.74 31.07 -4.44
C LEU A 130 -2.52 31.37 -5.73
N GLY A 131 -3.82 31.66 -5.63
CA GLY A 131 -4.69 31.81 -6.80
C GLY A 131 -4.22 32.89 -7.79
N GLY A 132 -3.80 34.06 -7.31
CA GLY A 132 -3.29 35.15 -8.17
C GLY A 132 -1.81 35.01 -8.54
N LYS A 133 -0.98 34.52 -7.61
CA LYS A 133 0.47 34.43 -7.81
C LYS A 133 0.89 33.28 -8.73
N GLU A 134 0.12 32.20 -8.79
CA GLU A 134 0.39 31.08 -9.69
C GLU A 134 0.20 31.47 -11.16
N LEU A 135 -0.81 32.28 -11.47
CA LEU A 135 -1.04 32.80 -12.82
C LEU A 135 0.14 33.70 -13.27
N ALA A 136 0.55 34.64 -12.42
CA ALA A 136 1.70 35.51 -12.69
C ALA A 136 3.02 34.74 -12.82
N ALA A 137 3.19 33.64 -12.07
CA ALA A 137 4.37 32.77 -12.20
C ALA A 137 4.45 32.09 -13.58
N ARG A 138 3.30 31.65 -14.10
CA ARG A 138 3.21 31.01 -15.44
C ARG A 138 3.53 32.02 -16.54
N GLU A 139 3.02 33.24 -16.45
CA GLU A 139 3.31 34.33 -17.38
C GLU A 139 4.80 34.73 -17.38
N ALA A 140 5.48 34.63 -16.23
CA ALA A 140 6.91 34.89 -16.09
C ALA A 140 7.81 33.70 -16.52
N GLY A 141 7.25 32.65 -17.09
CA GLY A 141 7.99 31.49 -17.63
C GLY A 141 8.48 30.49 -16.57
N TYR A 142 7.95 30.54 -15.34
CA TYR A 142 8.23 29.51 -14.36
C TYR A 142 7.41 28.25 -14.66
N PRO A 143 7.98 27.05 -14.46
CA PRO A 143 7.23 25.82 -14.63
C PRO A 143 6.02 25.80 -13.68
N PRO A 144 4.87 25.27 -14.12
CA PRO A 144 3.72 25.10 -13.23
C PRO A 144 4.12 24.21 -12.06
N PRO A 145 3.59 24.44 -10.85
CA PRO A 145 3.76 23.45 -9.78
C PRO A 145 3.26 22.10 -10.30
N PRO A 146 3.89 20.98 -9.90
CA PRO A 146 3.40 19.66 -10.28
C PRO A 146 1.91 19.59 -9.91
N PRO A 147 1.05 19.05 -10.78
CA PRO A 147 -0.38 19.09 -10.55
C PRO A 147 -0.65 18.49 -9.17
N LEU A 148 -1.31 19.26 -8.30
CA LEU A 148 -2.03 18.69 -7.18
C LEU A 148 -3.15 17.86 -7.82
N ARG A 149 -2.84 16.62 -8.22
CA ARG A 149 -3.89 15.71 -8.64
C ARG A 149 -4.75 15.59 -7.40
N ALA A 150 -5.98 16.11 -7.49
CA ALA A 150 -6.99 15.90 -6.46
C ALA A 150 -6.85 14.45 -6.03
N MET A 151 -6.76 14.19 -4.72
CA MET A 151 -6.97 12.85 -4.20
C MET A 151 -8.25 12.38 -4.88
N ARG A 152 -8.12 11.56 -5.93
CA ARG A 152 -9.23 10.73 -6.35
C ARG A 152 -9.47 9.93 -5.09
N SER A 153 -10.65 10.09 -4.50
CA SER A 153 -11.11 9.12 -3.52
C SER A 153 -10.97 7.78 -4.22
N VAL A 154 -9.92 7.05 -3.88
CA VAL A 154 -9.80 5.66 -4.29
C VAL A 154 -10.69 4.94 -3.30
N PHE A 155 -11.97 4.96 -3.65
CA PHE A 155 -13.14 4.33 -3.02
C PHE A 155 -13.60 4.90 -1.67
#